data_AF-A0A2N9I8W6-F1
#
_entry.id   AF-A0A2N9I8W6-F1
#
_cell.length_a   1.000
_cell.length_b   1.000
_cell.length_c   1.000
_cell.angle_alpha   90.00
_cell.angle_beta   90.00
_cell.angle_gamma   90.00
#
_symmetry.space_group_name_H-M   'P 1'
#
loop_
_entity.id
_entity.type
_entity.pdbx_description
1 polymer ?
#
loop_
_entity_poly.entity_id
_entity_poly.type
_entity_poly.pdbx_seq_one_letter_code
_entity_poly.pdbx_strand_id
1 'polypeptide(L)'
;METLAMTLSYMIYDLVCCLFDKRVKLDNAIHHLVSIVGIGAGLAYKKCGSEMVAALWITEISSPFLHTRELLKEFGYKDTDLNLAADILFAVTFTFARMGGGPYLAYVTLAASNPFVIKVMALGLQLVSAFWFYKIAAMVKYKLTKRTVPKNVA
;
A
#
# COMPACT_ATOMS: atom_id res chain seq x y z
N MET A 1 -4.61 -21.59 -4.67
CA MET A 1 -5.91 -20.93 -4.41
C MET A 1 -6.23 -20.90 -2.92
N GLU A 2 -5.94 -21.95 -2.16
CA GLU A 2 -6.11 -21.96 -0.69
C GLU A 2 -5.35 -20.83 0.01
N THR A 3 -4.11 -20.56 -0.39
CA THR A 3 -3.31 -19.44 0.13
C THR A 3 -3.99 -18.09 -0.07
N LEU A 4 -4.58 -17.84 -1.25
CA LEU A 4 -5.34 -16.62 -1.53
C LEU A 4 -6.63 -16.52 -0.68
N ALA A 5 -7.28 -17.65 -0.37
CA ALA A 5 -8.44 -17.68 0.52
C ALA A 5 -8.06 -17.34 1.98
N MET A 6 -6.91 -17.83 2.43
CA MET A 6 -6.34 -17.45 3.73
C MET A 6 -6.01 -15.95 3.76
N THR A 7 -5.37 -15.42 2.71
CA THR A 7 -5.11 -13.99 2.58
C THR A 7 -6.40 -13.17 2.57
N LEU A 8 -7.44 -13.60 1.85
CA LEU A 8 -8.74 -12.93 1.88
C LEU A 8 -9.32 -12.85 3.29
N SER A 9 -9.28 -13.97 4.01
CA SER A 9 -9.77 -14.04 5.40
C SER A 9 -9.01 -13.07 6.31
N TYR A 10 -7.68 -13.01 6.16
CA TYR A 10 -6.84 -12.05 6.87
C TYR A 10 -7.20 -10.60 6.51
N MET A 11 -7.41 -10.27 5.23
CA MET A 11 -7.77 -8.92 4.79
C MET A 11 -9.12 -8.46 5.34
N ILE A 12 -10.08 -9.38 5.46
CA ILE A 12 -11.38 -9.11 6.10
C ILE A 12 -11.19 -8.84 7.59
N TYR A 13 -10.44 -9.70 8.27
CA TYR A 13 -10.11 -9.52 9.69
C TYR A 13 -9.42 -8.17 9.94
N ASP A 14 -8.42 -7.81 9.14
CA ASP A 14 -7.67 -6.57 9.29
C ASP A 14 -8.54 -5.33 9.05
N LEU A 15 -9.43 -5.37 8.05
CA LEU A 15 -10.41 -4.31 7.84
C LEU A 15 -11.32 -4.14 9.07
N VAL A 16 -11.84 -5.24 9.62
CA VAL A 16 -12.69 -5.19 10.83
C VAL A 16 -11.92 -4.55 11.99
N CYS A 17 -10.68 -4.95 12.23
CA CYS A 17 -9.82 -4.33 13.25
C CYS A 17 -9.64 -2.81 13.02
N CYS A 18 -9.39 -2.41 11.77
CA CYS A 18 -9.22 -0.99 11.41
C CYS A 18 -10.49 -0.15 11.65
N LEU A 19 -11.68 -0.74 11.57
CA LEU A 19 -12.95 -0.05 11.83
C LEU A 19 -13.20 0.21 13.33
N PHE A 20 -12.53 -0.52 14.22
CA PHE A 20 -12.58 -0.28 15.66
C PHE A 20 -11.55 0.73 16.16
N ASP A 21 -10.63 1.19 15.31
CA ASP A 21 -9.69 2.24 15.69
C ASP A 21 -10.42 3.59 15.87
N LYS A 22 -9.93 4.41 16.81
CA LYS A 22 -10.51 5.73 17.13
C LYS A 22 -10.53 6.69 15.94
N ARG A 23 -9.69 6.43 14.93
CA ARG A 23 -9.59 7.25 13.71
C ARG A 23 -9.59 6.36 12.47
N VAL A 24 -10.80 6.05 11.99
CA VAL A 24 -10.98 5.36 10.72
C VAL A 24 -10.39 6.18 9.57
N LYS A 25 -9.39 5.61 8.89
CA LYS A 25 -8.77 6.19 7.70
C LYS A 25 -9.50 5.67 6.46
N LEU A 26 -10.28 6.54 5.82
CA LEU A 26 -11.08 6.19 4.65
C LEU A 26 -10.22 5.62 3.51
N ASP A 27 -9.03 6.17 3.29
CA ASP A 27 -8.09 5.67 2.28
C ASP A 27 -7.65 4.23 2.56
N ASN A 28 -7.44 3.87 3.82
CA ASN A 28 -7.14 2.48 4.21
C ASN A 28 -8.35 1.56 4.03
N ALA A 29 -9.55 2.01 4.43
CA ALA A 29 -10.77 1.22 4.25
C ALA A 29 -11.03 0.93 2.76
N ILE A 30 -10.89 1.92 1.88
CA ILE A 30 -11.02 1.73 0.42
C ILE A 30 -9.98 0.74 -0.10
N HIS A 31 -8.72 0.84 0.35
CA HIS A 31 -7.68 -0.12 0.00
C HIS A 31 -8.09 -1.56 0.33
N HIS A 32 -8.53 -1.82 1.56
CA HIS A 32 -8.98 -3.15 1.97
C HIS A 32 -10.20 -3.61 1.18
N LEU A 33 -11.19 -2.74 0.94
CA LEU A 33 -12.38 -3.10 0.16
C LEU A 33 -12.01 -3.52 -1.27
N VAL A 34 -11.17 -2.75 -1.96
CA VAL A 34 -10.69 -3.10 -3.31
C VAL A 34 -9.93 -4.42 -3.30
N SER A 35 -9.07 -4.65 -2.31
CA SER A 35 -8.32 -5.90 -2.16
C SER A 35 -9.23 -7.10 -1.87
N ILE A 36 -10.21 -6.96 -0.96
CA ILE A 36 -11.16 -8.02 -0.59
C ILE A 36 -12.02 -8.40 -1.79
N VAL A 37 -12.60 -7.42 -2.48
CA VAL A 37 -13.45 -7.66 -3.65
C VAL A 37 -12.61 -8.24 -4.80
N GLY A 38 -11.40 -7.73 -5.02
CA GLY A 38 -10.48 -8.24 -6.03
C GLY A 38 -10.07 -9.69 -5.79
N ILE A 39 -9.67 -10.01 -4.54
CA ILE A 39 -9.29 -11.37 -4.17
C ILE A 39 -10.49 -12.32 -4.24
N GLY A 40 -11.64 -11.91 -3.69
CA GLY A 40 -12.88 -12.67 -3.74
C GLY A 40 -13.33 -12.96 -5.17
N ALA A 41 -13.24 -12.00 -6.08
CA ALA A 41 -13.55 -12.20 -7.49
C ALA A 41 -12.60 -13.23 -8.14
N GLY A 42 -11.29 -13.12 -7.94
CA GLY A 42 -10.35 -14.08 -8.51
C GLY A 42 -10.55 -15.52 -7.98
N LEU A 43 -10.94 -15.67 -6.71
CA LEU A 43 -11.33 -16.96 -6.14
C LEU A 43 -12.63 -17.49 -6.74
N ALA A 44 -13.67 -16.66 -6.85
CA ALA A 44 -14.98 -17.04 -7.39
C ALA A 44 -14.92 -17.44 -8.87
N TYR A 45 -14.20 -16.67 -9.69
CA TYR A 45 -14.01 -16.96 -11.11
C TYR A 45 -12.88 -17.96 -11.38
N LYS A 46 -12.09 -18.34 -10.37
CA LYS A 46 -10.92 -19.21 -10.48
C LYS A 46 -9.90 -18.75 -11.54
N LYS A 47 -9.62 -17.44 -11.57
CA LYS A 47 -8.72 -16.80 -12.56
C LYS A 47 -7.75 -15.84 -11.89
N CYS A 48 -6.69 -15.47 -12.61
CA CYS A 48 -5.70 -14.44 -12.24
C CYS A 48 -4.89 -14.72 -10.98
N GLY A 49 -4.74 -15.99 -10.56
CA GLY A 49 -4.07 -16.33 -9.31
C GLY A 49 -2.62 -15.84 -9.24
N SER A 50 -1.87 -15.97 -10.35
CA SER A 50 -0.50 -15.47 -10.48
C SER A 50 -0.41 -13.96 -10.31
N GLU A 51 -1.30 -13.22 -10.97
CA GLU A 51 -1.36 -11.77 -10.94
C GLU A 51 -1.77 -11.28 -9.56
N MET A 52 -2.67 -11.98 -8.87
CA MET A 52 -3.07 -11.66 -7.49
C MET A 52 -1.92 -11.87 -6.51
N VAL A 53 -1.15 -12.97 -6.64
CA VAL A 53 0.04 -13.21 -5.80
C VAL A 53 1.11 -12.15 -6.07
N ALA A 54 1.33 -11.79 -7.34
CA ALA A 54 2.24 -10.71 -7.71
C ALA A 54 1.77 -9.37 -7.14
N ALA A 55 0.46 -9.08 -7.16
CA ALA A 55 -0.12 -7.87 -6.59
C ALA A 55 0.14 -7.80 -5.08
N LEU A 56 -0.12 -8.89 -4.36
CA LEU A 56 0.16 -8.99 -2.92
C LEU A 56 1.64 -8.74 -2.62
N TRP A 57 2.55 -9.34 -3.39
CA TRP A 57 3.98 -9.12 -3.18
C TRP A 57 4.39 -7.67 -3.43
N ILE A 58 3.92 -7.08 -4.53
CA ILE A 58 4.16 -5.67 -4.88
C ILE A 58 3.61 -4.73 -3.81
N THR A 59 2.42 -5.02 -3.26
CA THR A 59 1.82 -4.16 -2.27
C THR A 59 2.47 -4.31 -0.90
N GLU A 60 2.86 -5.52 -0.51
CA GLU A 60 3.34 -5.79 0.85
C GLU A 60 4.85 -5.59 1.06
N ILE A 61 5.67 -5.57 0.00
CA ILE A 61 7.13 -5.42 0.17
C ILE A 61 7.54 -4.12 0.88
N SER A 62 6.72 -3.06 0.79
CA SER A 62 6.95 -1.81 1.52
C SER A 62 6.46 -1.82 2.98
N SER A 63 5.60 -2.77 3.34
CA SER A 63 4.90 -2.82 4.64
C SER A 63 5.84 -2.96 5.85
N PRO A 64 6.94 -3.75 5.81
CA PRO A 64 7.90 -3.78 6.93
C PRO A 64 8.46 -2.39 7.27
N PHE A 65 8.78 -1.57 6.26
CA PHE A 65 9.29 -0.21 6.47
C PHE A 65 8.22 0.75 6.94
N LEU A 66 6.97 0.59 6.46
CA LEU A 66 5.81 1.31 6.97
C LEU A 66 5.60 1.05 8.47
N HIS A 67 5.62 -0.21 8.89
CA HIS A 67 5.46 -0.53 10.31
C HIS A 67 6.64 -0.01 11.12
N THR A 68 7.87 -0.15 10.61
CA THR A 68 9.08 0.35 11.28
C THR A 68 9.02 1.86 11.52
N ARG A 69 8.63 2.65 10.51
CA ARG A 69 8.53 4.11 10.67
C ARG A 69 7.45 4.53 11.64
N GLU A 70 6.34 3.81 11.76
CA GLU A 70 5.30 4.12 12.74
C GLU A 70 5.73 3.70 14.15
N LEU A 71 6.32 2.52 14.32
CA LEU A 71 6.88 2.06 15.61
C LEU A 71 7.93 3.03 16.15
N LEU A 72 8.84 3.52 15.30
CA LEU A 72 9.83 4.51 15.71
C LEU A 72 9.18 5.81 16.22
N LYS A 73 8.06 6.24 15.64
CA LYS A 73 7.35 7.45 16.13
C LYS A 73 6.71 7.19 17.48
N GLU A 74 6.10 6.02 17.68
CA GLU A 74 5.50 5.61 18.95
C GLU A 74 6.54 5.49 20.08
N PHE A 75 7.76 5.02 19.76
CA PHE A 75 8.87 4.98 20.72
C PHE A 75 9.57 6.34 20.95
N GLY A 76 9.05 7.43 20.41
CA GLY A 76 9.61 8.78 20.62
C GLY A 76 10.78 9.15 19.71
N TYR A 77 11.16 8.30 18.74
CA TYR A 77 12.21 8.59 17.75
C TYR A 77 11.71 9.44 16.57
N LYS A 78 10.60 10.17 16.73
CA LYS A 78 10.08 11.06 15.69
C LYS A 78 11.11 12.12 15.30
N ASP A 79 11.23 12.41 14.00
CA ASP A 79 12.14 13.41 13.41
C ASP A 79 13.66 13.13 13.60
N THR A 80 14.04 11.96 14.11
CA THR A 80 15.43 11.48 14.16
C THR A 80 15.95 11.02 12.79
N ASP A 81 17.28 10.84 12.67
CA ASP A 81 17.91 10.26 11.47
C ASP A 81 17.44 8.82 11.21
N LEU A 82 17.24 8.03 12.27
CA LEU A 82 16.72 6.67 12.17
C LEU A 82 15.28 6.66 11.61
N ASN A 83 14.43 7.56 12.08
CA ASN A 83 13.07 7.70 11.54
C ASN A 83 13.07 8.17 10.08
N LEU A 84 13.97 9.10 9.73
CA LEU A 84 14.11 9.53 8.34
C LEU A 84 14.60 8.38 7.43
N ALA A 85 15.55 7.57 7.88
CA ALA A 85 16.00 6.41 7.13
C ALA A 85 14.85 5.44 6.84
N ALA A 86 14.01 5.15 7.85
CA ALA A 86 12.81 4.34 7.68
C ALA A 86 11.79 4.99 6.72
N ASP A 87 11.59 6.31 6.79
CA ASP A 87 10.72 7.03 5.85
C ASP A 87 11.23 6.92 4.40
N ILE A 88 12.53 7.06 4.19
CA ILE A 88 13.16 6.97 2.87
C ILE A 88 13.07 5.54 2.33
N LEU A 89 13.39 4.53 3.14
CA LEU A 89 13.28 3.13 2.75
C LEU A 89 11.84 2.76 2.37
N PHE A 90 10.87 3.21 3.16
CA PHE A 90 9.45 3.05 2.84
C PHE A 90 9.11 3.73 1.50
N ALA A 91 9.51 4.99 1.31
CA ALA A 91 9.22 5.73 0.08
C ALA A 91 9.85 5.07 -1.16
N VAL A 92 11.11 4.66 -1.07
CA VAL A 92 11.86 4.01 -2.16
C VAL A 92 11.20 2.69 -2.53
N THR A 93 10.97 1.80 -1.55
CA THR A 93 10.35 0.49 -1.81
C THR A 93 8.93 0.62 -2.34
N PHE A 94 8.13 1.52 -1.77
CA PHE A 94 6.77 1.81 -2.26
C PHE A 94 6.81 2.29 -3.73
N THR A 95 7.73 3.17 -4.07
CA THR A 95 7.84 3.73 -5.43
C THR A 95 8.22 2.65 -6.44
N PHE A 96 9.32 1.92 -6.23
CA PHE A 96 9.76 0.91 -7.19
C PHE A 96 8.74 -0.22 -7.33
N ALA A 97 8.19 -0.71 -6.23
CA ALA A 97 7.21 -1.79 -6.28
C ALA A 97 5.89 -1.31 -6.91
N ARG A 98 5.25 -0.29 -6.33
CA ARG A 98 3.87 0.07 -6.68
C ARG A 98 3.76 1.07 -7.83
N MET A 99 4.76 1.92 -8.07
CA MET A 99 4.77 2.84 -9.23
C MET A 99 5.58 2.31 -10.41
N GLY A 100 6.53 1.39 -10.17
CA GLY A 100 7.22 0.65 -11.24
C GLY A 100 6.49 -0.63 -11.64
N GLY A 101 6.43 -1.60 -10.71
CA GLY A 101 5.79 -2.90 -10.96
C GLY A 101 4.26 -2.85 -11.04
N GLY A 102 3.63 -2.02 -10.20
CA GLY A 102 2.16 -1.89 -10.12
C GLY A 102 1.48 -1.59 -11.47
N PRO A 103 1.88 -0.53 -12.22
CA PRO A 103 1.29 -0.23 -13.52
C PRO A 103 1.46 -1.34 -14.54
N TYR A 104 2.61 -2.02 -14.54
CA TYR A 104 2.86 -3.15 -15.44
C TYR A 104 1.89 -4.31 -15.14
N LEU A 105 1.76 -4.67 -13.86
CA LEU A 105 0.85 -5.73 -13.44
C LEU A 105 -0.63 -5.37 -13.72
N ALA A 106 -1.01 -4.11 -13.48
CA ALA A 106 -2.34 -3.61 -13.82
C ALA A 106 -2.58 -3.70 -15.33
N TYR A 107 -1.61 -3.28 -16.16
CA TYR A 107 -1.70 -3.40 -17.61
C TYR A 107 -1.91 -4.84 -18.06
N VAL A 108 -1.10 -5.79 -17.59
CA VAL A 108 -1.24 -7.22 -17.94
C VAL A 108 -2.62 -7.76 -17.52
N THR A 109 -3.08 -7.39 -16.32
CA THR A 109 -4.39 -7.81 -15.80
C THR A 109 -5.55 -7.23 -16.63
N LEU A 110 -5.42 -5.98 -17.09
CA LEU A 110 -6.42 -5.29 -17.92
C LEU A 110 -6.43 -5.79 -19.36
N ALA A 111 -5.27 -6.11 -19.93
CA ALA A 111 -5.12 -6.60 -21.29
C ALA A 111 -5.63 -8.05 -21.45
N ALA A 112 -5.50 -8.87 -20.42
CA ALA A 112 -6.00 -10.24 -20.42
C ALA A 112 -7.53 -10.32 -20.47
N SER A 113 -8.06 -11.48 -20.89
CA SER A 113 -9.50 -11.78 -20.94
C SER A 113 -10.07 -12.11 -19.55
N ASN A 114 -9.92 -11.15 -18.63
CA ASN A 114 -10.38 -11.25 -17.25
C ASN A 114 -11.81 -10.69 -17.09
N PRO A 115 -12.59 -11.23 -16.13
CA PRO A 115 -13.88 -10.65 -15.74
C PRO A 115 -13.77 -9.16 -15.44
N PHE A 116 -14.81 -8.40 -15.81
CA PHE A 116 -14.83 -6.94 -15.68
C PHE A 116 -14.52 -6.48 -14.24
N VAL A 117 -15.06 -7.17 -13.22
CA VAL A 117 -14.80 -6.84 -11.82
C VAL A 117 -13.31 -6.93 -11.46
N ILE A 118 -12.58 -7.94 -11.95
CA ILE A 118 -11.13 -8.08 -11.68
C ILE A 118 -10.37 -6.91 -12.28
N LYS A 119 -10.74 -6.47 -13.49
CA LYS A 119 -10.14 -5.31 -14.17
C LYS A 119 -10.37 -4.02 -13.37
N VAL A 120 -11.60 -3.80 -12.91
CA VAL A 120 -11.93 -2.62 -12.11
C VAL A 120 -11.17 -2.63 -10.78
N MET A 121 -11.06 -3.79 -10.11
CA MET A 121 -10.32 -3.89 -8.83
C MET A 121 -8.81 -3.69 -9.03
N ALA A 122 -8.22 -4.23 -10.10
CA ALA A 122 -6.81 -4.02 -10.42
C ALA A 122 -6.51 -2.53 -10.68
N LEU A 123 -7.37 -1.86 -11.45
CA LEU A 123 -7.25 -0.42 -11.68
C LEU A 123 -7.44 0.37 -10.38
N GLY A 124 -8.44 0.01 -9.57
CA GLY A 124 -8.71 0.63 -8.27
C GLY A 124 -7.50 0.54 -7.33
N LEU A 125 -6.83 -0.61 -7.28
CA LEU A 125 -5.64 -0.82 -6.46
C LEU A 125 -4.47 0.07 -6.93
N GLN A 126 -4.32 0.24 -8.24
CA GLN A 126 -3.32 1.14 -8.80
C GLN A 126 -3.62 2.62 -8.47
N LEU A 127 -4.90 3.03 -8.51
CA LEU A 127 -5.31 4.39 -8.17
C LEU A 127 -5.08 4.72 -6.69
N VAL A 128 -5.44 3.81 -5.79
CA VAL A 128 -5.14 3.96 -4.35
C VAL A 128 -3.63 4.06 -4.12
N SER A 129 -2.84 3.25 -4.84
CA SER A 129 -1.38 3.32 -4.76
C SER A 129 -0.85 4.66 -5.22
N ALA A 130 -1.36 5.22 -6.33
CA ALA A 130 -0.96 6.53 -6.83
C ALA A 130 -1.33 7.66 -5.85
N PHE A 131 -2.51 7.58 -5.22
CA PHE A 131 -2.92 8.51 -4.18
C PHE A 131 -1.96 8.50 -2.98
N TRP A 132 -1.58 7.32 -2.50
CA TRP A 132 -0.59 7.20 -1.42
C TRP A 132 0.80 7.65 -1.83
N PHE A 133 1.23 7.38 -3.07
CA PHE A 133 2.49 7.87 -3.59
C PHE A 133 2.56 9.40 -3.51
N TYR A 134 1.50 10.11 -3.90
CA TYR A 134 1.42 11.57 -3.76
C TYR A 134 1.64 12.02 -2.31
N LYS A 135 0.96 11.39 -1.34
CA LYS A 135 1.11 11.70 0.09
C LYS A 135 2.54 11.45 0.59
N ILE A 136 3.16 10.36 0.13
CA ILE A 136 4.53 9.99 0.50
C ILE A 136 5.52 11.01 -0.07
N ALA A 137 5.40 11.37 -1.35
CA ALA A 137 6.25 12.36 -1.98
C ALA A 137 6.17 13.72 -1.27
N ALA A 138 4.96 14.16 -0.92
CA ALA A 138 4.74 15.37 -0.14
C ALA A 138 5.41 15.31 1.25
N MET A 139 5.31 14.16 1.94
CA MET A 139 5.93 13.94 3.24
C MET A 139 7.47 13.98 3.16
N VAL A 140 8.07 13.29 2.18
CA VAL A 140 9.52 13.29 1.96
C VAL A 140 10.02 14.70 1.66
N LYS A 141 9.35 15.40 0.73
CA LYS A 141 9.69 16.80 0.40
C LYS A 141 9.68 17.68 1.64
N TYR A 142 8.61 17.61 2.44
CA TYR A 142 8.47 18.38 3.67
C TYR A 142 9.61 18.10 4.67
N LYS A 143 9.94 16.83 4.91
CA LYS A 143 11.00 16.45 5.86
C LYS A 143 12.39 16.91 5.41
N LEU A 144 12.68 16.83 4.11
CA LEU A 144 13.95 17.31 3.55
C LEU A 144 14.06 18.83 3.65
N THR A 145 13.00 19.57 3.28
CA THR A 145 12.99 21.04 3.38
C THR A 145 13.14 21.50 4.83
N LYS A 146 12.45 20.87 5.79
CA LYS A 146 12.58 21.21 7.23
C LYS A 146 14.02 21.09 7.74
N ARG A 147 14.80 20.14 7.22
CA ARG A 147 16.20 19.93 7.62
C ARG A 147 17.18 20.92 7.00
N THR A 148 16.86 21.49 5.84
CA THR A 148 17.72 22.46 5.16
C THR A 148 17.55 23.89 5.67
N VAL A 149 16.49 24.19 6.44
CA VAL A 149 16.30 25.50 7.07
C VAL A 149 17.33 25.69 8.20
N PRO A 150 18.20 26.72 8.15
CA PRO A 150 19.17 26.99 9.22
C PRO A 150 18.47 27.26 10.55
N LYS A 151 18.99 26.70 11.65
CA LYS A 151 18.45 26.88 13.02
C LYS A 151 18.53 28.31 13.58
N ASN A 152 19.08 29.28 12.83
CA ASN A 152 19.32 30.64 13.30
C ASN A 152 18.19 31.64 12.98
N VAL A 153 16.99 31.17 12.63
CA VAL A 153 15.83 32.04 12.32
C VAL A 153 14.55 31.58 13.06
N ALA A 154 14.70 30.95 14.23
CA ALA A 154 13.58 30.55 15.09
C ALA A 154 13.72 31.17 16.48
#